data_AF-A0A7C5TC55-F1
#
_entry.id   AF-A0A7C5TC55-F1
#
_cell.length_a   1.000
_cell.length_b   1.000
_cell.length_c   1.000
_cell.angle_alpha   90.00
_cell.angle_beta   90.00
_cell.angle_gamma   90.00
#
_symmetry.space_group_name_H-M   'P 1'
#
loop_
_entity.id
_entity.type
_entity.pdbx_description
1 polymer ?
#
loop_
_entity_poly.entity_id
_entity_poly.type
_entity_poly.pdbx_seq_one_letter_code
_entity_poly.pdbx_strand_id
1 'polypeptide(L)' 'GIYARHSLEAIEVMKKLGIKGYGQSSWGPTVYGLVKGHDEALRIAEAIKKELNDAEVYVTKPRNRGASVKLVVE' A
#
# COMPACT_ATOMS: atom_id res chain seq x y z
N GLY A 1 -11.04 2.01 12.25
CA GLY A 1 -11.88 2.65 11.21
C GLY A 1 -12.90 1.65 10.70
N ILE A 2 -13.85 2.11 9.91
CA ILE A 2 -14.78 1.25 9.17
C ILE A 2 -14.10 0.91 7.84
N TYR A 3 -14.01 -0.37 7.51
CA TYR A 3 -13.36 -0.88 6.29
C TYR A 3 -14.30 -1.83 5.56
N ALA A 4 -14.18 -1.91 4.24
CA ALA A 4 -14.89 -2.88 3.42
C ALA A 4 -14.48 -4.30 3.81
N ARG A 5 -15.42 -5.26 3.70
CA ARG A 5 -15.19 -6.66 4.07
C ARG A 5 -13.91 -7.24 3.45
N HIS A 6 -13.67 -6.95 2.17
CA HIS A 6 -12.52 -7.44 1.42
C HIS A 6 -11.19 -6.75 1.78
N SER A 7 -11.22 -5.67 2.56
CA SER A 7 -10.01 -4.98 3.04
C SER A 7 -9.63 -5.39 4.47
N LEU A 8 -10.51 -6.04 5.23
CA LEU A 8 -10.30 -6.31 6.65
C LEU A 8 -9.05 -7.16 6.91
N GLU A 9 -8.87 -8.23 6.15
CA GLU A 9 -7.73 -9.13 6.33
C GLU A 9 -6.39 -8.38 6.17
N ALA A 10 -6.27 -7.59 5.10
CA ALA A 10 -5.08 -6.78 4.86
C ALA A 10 -4.85 -5.73 5.95
N ILE A 11 -5.92 -5.10 6.46
CA ILE A 11 -5.83 -4.15 7.58
C ILE A 11 -5.31 -4.83 8.85
N GLU A 12 -5.80 -6.03 9.18
CA GLU A 12 -5.35 -6.75 10.37
C GLU A 12 -3.87 -7.19 10.24
N VAL A 13 -3.44 -7.63 9.06
CA VAL A 13 -2.02 -7.90 8.79
C VAL A 13 -1.18 -6.63 8.97
N MET A 14 -1.60 -5.48 8.44
CA MET A 14 -0.89 -4.21 8.62
C MET A 14 -0.76 -3.80 10.08
N LYS A 15 -1.81 -4.01 10.90
CA LYS A 15 -1.77 -3.77 12.35
C LYS A 15 -0.79 -4.70 13.05
N LYS A 16 -0.83 -6.01 12.74
CA LYS A 16 0.07 -7.02 13.30
C LYS A 16 1.53 -6.70 13.02
N LEU A 17 1.82 -6.14 11.85
CA LEU A 17 3.16 -5.69 11.43
C LEU A 17 3.59 -4.34 12.04
N GLY A 18 2.74 -3.70 12.85
CA GLY A 18 3.07 -2.47 13.56
C GLY A 18 3.06 -1.22 12.68
N ILE A 19 2.42 -1.26 11.50
CA ILE A 19 2.26 -0.07 10.65
C ILE A 19 1.36 0.93 11.39
N LYS A 20 1.87 2.14 11.62
CA LYS A 20 1.17 3.16 12.42
C LYS A 20 0.17 4.00 11.62
N GLY A 21 0.46 4.24 10.34
CA GLY A 21 -0.45 4.93 9.42
C GLY A 21 -0.94 3.97 8.35
N TYR A 22 -2.23 3.67 8.33
CA TYR A 22 -2.83 2.81 7.31
C TYR A 22 -4.26 3.24 7.04
N GLY A 23 -4.77 2.85 5.87
CA GLY A 23 -6.14 3.16 5.47
C GLY A 23 -6.58 2.36 4.27
N GLN A 24 -7.84 2.54 3.92
CA GLN A 24 -8.43 2.02 2.69
C GLN A 24 -8.48 3.13 1.65
N SER A 25 -8.17 2.78 0.40
CA SER A 25 -8.40 3.67 -0.73
C SER A 25 -9.87 3.60 -1.14
N SER A 26 -10.59 4.72 -1.05
CA SER A 26 -12.00 4.81 -1.44
C SER A 26 -12.85 3.69 -0.80
N TRP A 27 -13.61 2.95 -1.59
CA TRP A 27 -14.45 1.82 -1.18
C TRP A 27 -13.71 0.47 -1.07
N GLY A 28 -12.39 0.46 -1.23
CA GLY A 28 -11.59 -0.77 -1.27
C GLY A 28 -11.69 -1.48 -2.64
N PRO A 29 -11.09 -2.68 -2.77
CA PRO A 29 -10.41 -3.45 -1.72
C PRO A 29 -8.99 -2.96 -1.39
N THR A 30 -8.43 -2.05 -2.20
CA THR A 30 -7.07 -1.54 -2.01
C THR A 30 -6.90 -0.84 -0.68
N VAL A 31 -5.85 -1.23 0.05
CA VAL A 31 -5.39 -0.59 1.29
C VAL A 31 -4.00 0.01 1.09
N TYR A 32 -3.64 0.98 1.91
CA TYR A 32 -2.30 1.58 1.90
C TYR A 32 -1.77 1.73 3.32
N GLY A 33 -0.44 1.64 3.45
CA GLY A 33 0.30 1.86 4.68
C GLY A 33 1.42 2.89 4.47
N LEU A 34 1.69 3.68 5.51
CA LEU A 34 2.77 4.65 5.57
C LEU A 34 3.88 4.11 6.48
N VAL A 35 5.11 4.10 5.95
CA VAL A 35 6.31 3.61 6.65
C VAL A 35 7.48 4.56 6.41
N LYS A 36 8.54 4.42 7.23
CA LYS A 36 9.70 5.32 7.21
C LYS A 36 10.75 4.83 6.21
N GLY A 37 10.69 5.40 5.00
CA GLY A 37 11.72 5.20 3.98
C GLY A 37 11.53 3.93 3.17
N HIS A 38 12.38 3.76 2.16
CA HIS A 38 12.21 2.72 1.14
C HIS A 38 12.55 1.31 1.66
N ASP A 39 13.62 1.17 2.43
CA ASP A 39 14.06 -0.14 2.95
C ASP A 39 13.02 -0.75 3.91
N GLU A 40 12.39 0.07 4.74
CA GLU A 40 11.27 -0.38 5.57
C GLU A 40 10.07 -0.77 4.72
N ALA A 41 9.77 -0.02 3.66
CA ALA A 41 8.70 -0.36 2.73
C ALA A 41 8.90 -1.70 2.05
N LEU A 42 10.12 -2.01 1.59
CA LEU A 42 10.44 -3.30 0.98
C LEU A 42 10.30 -4.46 1.98
N ARG A 43 10.84 -4.29 3.19
CA ARG A 43 10.74 -5.31 4.26
C ARG A 43 9.30 -5.57 4.67
N ILE A 44 8.50 -4.53 4.86
CA ILE A 44 7.08 -4.66 5.21
C ILE A 44 6.28 -5.26 4.05
N ALA A 45 6.54 -4.85 2.80
CA ALA A 45 5.87 -5.42 1.63
C ALA A 45 6.11 -6.93 1.52
N GLU A 46 7.34 -7.37 1.76
CA GLU A 46 7.69 -8.79 1.77
C GLU A 46 7.00 -9.56 2.91
N ALA A 47 6.89 -8.96 4.08
CA ALA A 47 6.14 -9.55 5.20
C ALA A 47 4.63 -9.68 4.88
N ILE A 48 4.03 -8.66 4.24
CA ILE A 48 2.62 -8.71 3.81
C ILE A 48 2.41 -9.83 2.79
N LYS A 49 3.27 -9.96 1.78
CA LYS A 49 3.18 -11.03 0.77
C LYS A 49 3.22 -12.44 1.36
N LYS A 50 3.92 -12.64 2.48
CA LYS A 50 4.00 -13.93 3.19
C LYS A 50 2.74 -14.24 4.00
N GLU A 51 2.02 -13.22 4.46
CA GLU A 51 0.80 -13.36 5.25
C GLU A 51 -0.46 -13.38 4.35
N LEU A 52 -0.42 -12.74 3.17
CA LEU A 52 -1.53 -12.63 2.23
C LEU A 52 -1.18 -13.27 0.89
N ASN A 53 -1.69 -14.48 0.66
CA ASN A 53 -1.37 -15.25 -0.55
C ASN A 53 -2.05 -14.74 -1.83
N ASP A 54 -3.12 -13.94 -1.71
CA ASP A 54 -3.94 -13.46 -2.83
C ASP A 54 -3.94 -11.91 -2.95
N ALA A 55 -2.82 -11.29 -2.55
CA ALA A 55 -2.67 -9.84 -2.55
C ALA A 55 -1.51 -9.37 -3.46
N GLU A 56 -1.81 -8.45 -4.36
CA GLU A 56 -0.78 -7.68 -5.07
C GLU A 56 -0.25 -6.54 -4.18
N VAL A 57 1.06 -6.51 -3.97
CA VAL A 57 1.71 -5.53 -3.07
C VAL A 57 2.71 -4.67 -3.84
N TYR A 58 2.50 -3.36 -3.79
CA TYR A 58 3.33 -2.35 -4.44
C TYR A 58 3.97 -1.40 -3.43
N VAL A 59 5.24 -1.07 -3.66
CA VAL A 59 5.92 0.02 -2.94
C VAL A 59 5.97 1.25 -3.85
N THR A 60 5.45 2.37 -3.36
CA THR A 60 5.46 3.64 -4.09
C THR A 60 5.74 4.80 -3.13
N LYS A 61 5.91 6.00 -3.71
CA LYS A 61 6.05 7.26 -2.96
C LYS A 61 4.95 8.24 -3.36
N PRO A 62 4.56 9.16 -2.46
CA PRO A 62 3.67 10.25 -2.82
C PRO A 62 4.19 10.99 -4.06
N ARG A 63 3.28 11.26 -5.00
CA ARG A 63 3.59 12.02 -6.22
C ARG A 63 3.13 13.46 -6.05
N ASN A 64 4.08 14.36 -5.80
CA ASN A 64 3.81 15.79 -5.59
C ASN A 64 3.56 16.58 -6.89
N ARG A 65 3.25 15.89 -8.00
CA ARG A 65 2.95 16.48 -9.31
C ARG A 65 1.84 15.67 -9.99
N GLY A 66 0.92 16.36 -10.65
CA GLY A 66 -0.11 15.73 -11.47
C GLY A 66 0.44 15.15 -12.78
N ALA A 67 -0.42 15.10 -13.81
CA ALA A 67 -0.02 14.66 -15.14
C ALA A 67 1.07 15.55 -15.76
N SER A 68 1.92 14.97 -16.61
CA SER A 68 2.94 15.69 -17.38
C SER A 68 2.89 15.25 -18.84
N VAL A 69 3.06 16.19 -19.77
CA VAL A 69 3.17 15.92 -21.20
C VAL A 69 4.64 15.91 -21.60
N LYS A 70 5.03 14.98 -22.47
CA LYS A 70 6.36 14.91 -23.08
C LYS A 70 6.19 14.72 -24.58
N LEU A 71 6.97 15.46 -25.37
CA LEU A 71 7.13 15.19 -26.80
C LEU A 71 7.98 13.92 -26.94
N VAL A 72 7.52 12.96 -27.75
CA VAL A 72 8.29 11.77 -28.12
C VAL A 72 8.63 11.92 -29.60
N VAL A 73 9.92 11.92 -29.91
CA VAL A 73 10.45 11.92 -31.29
C VAL A 73 11.09 10.55 -31.52
N GLU A 74 10.77 9.94 -32.65
CA GLU A 74 11.32 8.65 -33.11
C GLU A 74 12.80 8.76 -33.51
#